data_AF-A0A7L3LU11-F1
#
_entry.id   AF-A0A7L3LU11-F1
#
_cell.length_a   1.000
_cell.length_b   1.000
_cell.length_c   1.000
_cell.angle_alpha   90.00
_cell.angle_beta   90.00
_cell.angle_gamma   90.00
#
_symmetry.space_group_name_H-M   'P 1'
#
loop_
_entity.id
_entity.type
_entity.pdbx_description
1 polymer ?
#
loop_
_entity_poly.entity_id
_entity_poly.type
_entity_poly.pdbx_seq_one_letter_code
_entity_poly.pdbx_strand_id
1 'polypeptide(L)'
;VIYVDKANNPARREYLKAMLLKPDLHTNSLKFTVVSDPPEDEQDLECEDIGFAYVSLSEIFQKQRDIIEQDINVFDSEDESAVIGKLRVSVVALHALHSIYEESLLP
;
A
#
# COMPACT_ATOMS: atom_id res chain seq x y z
N VAL A 1 -1.15 -6.81 11.65
CA VAL A 1 -1.48 -7.94 10.74
C VAL A 1 -2.88 -7.70 10.17
N ILE A 2 -3.05 -7.81 8.85
CA ILE A 2 -4.35 -7.68 8.19
C ILE A 2 -4.85 -9.10 7.87
N TYR A 3 -6.00 -9.48 8.41
CA TYR A 3 -6.57 -10.80 8.16
C TYR A 3 -7.22 -10.86 6.78
N VAL A 4 -6.82 -11.86 5.99
CA VAL A 4 -7.24 -12.08 4.61
C VAL A 4 -7.57 -13.55 4.35
N ASP A 5 -7.92 -14.32 5.39
CA ASP A 5 -8.31 -15.72 5.20
C ASP A 5 -9.56 -15.83 4.32
N LYS A 6 -9.62 -16.92 3.54
CA LYS A 6 -10.69 -17.14 2.56
C LYS A 6 -12.08 -17.21 3.17
N ALA A 7 -12.20 -17.76 4.39
CA ALA A 7 -13.50 -18.02 5.02
C ALA A 7 -14.18 -16.74 5.52
N ASN A 8 -13.40 -15.82 6.11
CA ASN A 8 -13.97 -14.67 6.82
C ASN A 8 -13.73 -13.32 6.13
N ASN A 9 -12.84 -13.26 5.13
CA ASN A 9 -12.41 -11.99 4.53
C ASN A 9 -12.59 -11.91 2.99
N PRO A 10 -13.71 -12.38 2.39
CA PRO A 10 -13.88 -12.40 0.94
C PRO A 10 -13.80 -11.00 0.29
N ALA A 11 -14.38 -9.98 0.92
CA ALA A 11 -14.34 -8.60 0.39
C ALA A 11 -12.91 -8.02 0.34
N ARG A 12 -12.10 -8.28 1.38
CA ARG A 12 -10.69 -7.84 1.40
C ARG A 12 -9.87 -8.59 0.36
N ARG A 13 -10.11 -9.89 0.19
CA ARG A 13 -9.46 -10.69 -0.84
C ARG A 13 -9.80 -10.22 -2.24
N GLU A 14 -11.07 -9.89 -2.52
CA GLU A 14 -11.48 -9.35 -3.81
C GLU A 14 -10.85 -7.97 -4.08
N TYR A 15 -10.75 -7.12 -3.06
CA TYR A 15 -10.04 -5.84 -3.19
C TYR A 15 -8.56 -6.03 -3.53
N LEU A 16 -7.86 -6.89 -2.80
CA LEU A 16 -6.45 -7.22 -3.06
C LEU A 16 -6.25 -7.90 -4.43
N LYS A 17 -7.21 -8.72 -4.87
CA LYS A 17 -7.23 -9.31 -6.21
C LYS A 17 -7.33 -8.24 -7.29
N ALA A 18 -8.21 -7.25 -7.11
CA ALA A 18 -8.32 -6.12 -8.04
C ALA A 18 -7.03 -5.30 -8.11
N MET A 19 -6.39 -5.05 -6.96
CA MET A 19 -5.06 -4.40 -6.90
C MET A 19 -3.98 -5.23 -7.60
N LEU A 20 -4.04 -6.56 -7.54
CA LEU A 20 -3.07 -7.43 -8.17
C LEU A 20 -3.21 -7.49 -9.70
N LEU A 21 -4.45 -7.56 -10.20
CA LEU A 21 -4.76 -7.88 -11.61
C LEU A 21 -4.96 -6.67 -12.53
N LYS A 22 -5.12 -5.44 -12.02
CA LYS A 22 -5.44 -4.24 -12.83
C LYS A 22 -4.40 -3.11 -12.73
N PRO A 23 -3.12 -3.33 -13.09
CA PRO A 23 -2.01 -2.41 -12.80
C PRO A 23 -2.12 -1.00 -13.39
N ASP A 24 -3.04 -0.73 -14.31
CA ASP A 24 -3.14 0.54 -15.05
C ASP A 24 -3.83 1.69 -14.30
N LEU A 25 -4.30 1.46 -13.08
CA LEU A 25 -4.84 2.52 -12.24
C LEU A 25 -3.83 2.90 -11.16
N HIS A 26 -3.62 4.20 -10.95
CA HIS A 26 -2.83 4.75 -9.83
C HIS A 26 -3.39 4.34 -8.44
N THR A 27 -4.45 3.52 -8.41
CA THR A 27 -5.10 2.89 -7.27
C THR A 27 -4.53 1.52 -6.87
N ASN A 28 -3.51 1.00 -7.56
CA ASN A 28 -3.04 -0.38 -7.37
C ASN A 28 -1.83 -0.55 -6.45
N SER A 29 -1.42 0.53 -5.79
CA SER A 29 -0.36 0.51 -4.78
C SER A 29 -0.95 0.75 -3.39
N LEU A 30 -0.34 0.14 -2.38
CA LEU A 30 -0.50 0.59 -1.00
C LEU A 30 0.08 1.99 -0.90
N LYS A 31 -0.79 2.98 -0.64
CA LYS A 31 -0.39 4.37 -0.39
C LYS A 31 -0.16 4.57 1.10
N PHE A 32 1.02 5.05 1.45
CA PHE A 32 1.35 5.58 2.76
C PHE A 32 1.26 7.09 2.67
N THR A 33 0.46 7.71 3.54
CA THR A 33 0.38 9.16 3.67
C THR A 33 1.18 9.59 4.89
N VAL A 34 2.07 10.55 4.71
CA VAL A 34 2.71 11.26 5.80
C VAL A 34 1.85 12.49 6.09
N VAL A 35 1.46 12.67 7.35
CA VAL A 35 0.61 13.78 7.79
C VAL A 35 1.34 14.63 8.83
N SER A 36 1.07 15.93 8.85
CA SER A 36 1.45 16.79 9.96
C SER A 36 0.34 16.84 10.99
N ASP A 37 0.68 16.46 12.22
CA ASP A 37 -0.20 16.58 13.38
C ASP A 37 -0.08 18.02 13.93
N PRO A 38 -1.19 18.77 14.07
CA PRO A 38 -1.17 20.12 14.64
C PRO A 38 -0.56 20.14 16.06
N PRO A 39 0.07 21.25 16.47
CA PRO A 39 0.57 21.39 17.83
C PRO A 39 -0.58 21.41 18.86
N GLU A 40 -0.28 21.13 20.13
CA GLU A 40 -1.31 20.95 21.18
C GLU A 40 -2.25 22.15 21.35
N ASP A 41 -1.76 23.37 21.07
CA ASP A 41 -2.49 24.64 21.14
C ASP A 41 -3.36 24.94 19.91
N GLU A 42 -3.23 24.14 18.85
CA GLU A 42 -3.98 24.26 17.60
C GLU A 42 -4.72 22.96 17.25
N GLN A 43 -5.05 22.12 18.24
CA GLN A 43 -5.73 20.82 18.04
C GLN A 43 -7.11 20.88 17.39
N ASP A 44 -7.70 22.07 17.26
CA ASP A 44 -8.93 22.27 16.49
C ASP A 44 -8.70 22.27 14.97
N LEU A 45 -7.44 22.31 14.51
CA LEU A 45 -7.06 22.20 13.10
C LEU A 45 -7.06 20.73 12.64
N GLU A 46 -7.27 20.54 11.34
CA GLU A 46 -7.19 19.22 10.70
C GLU A 46 -5.73 18.84 10.42
N CYS A 47 -5.45 17.53 10.41
CA CYS A 47 -4.15 17.04 9.92
C CYS A 47 -4.01 17.34 8.42
N GLU A 48 -2.81 17.72 8.00
CA GLU A 48 -2.51 17.99 6.59
C GLU A 48 -1.65 16.87 6.00
N ASP A 49 -1.98 16.45 4.78
CA ASP A 49 -1.19 15.50 4.00
C ASP A 49 0.06 16.21 3.48
N ILE A 50 1.24 15.84 3.99
CA ILE A 50 2.53 16.45 3.58
C ILE A 50 3.28 15.65 2.53
N GLY A 51 2.91 14.38 2.33
CA GLY A 51 3.52 13.57 1.28
C GLY A 51 3.01 12.14 1.18
N PHE A 52 3.36 11.50 0.07
CA PHE A 52 2.87 10.17 -0.28
C PHE A 52 4.02 9.22 -0.64
N ALA A 53 3.92 7.97 -0.22
CA ALA A 53 4.81 6.89 -0.62
C ALA A 53 4.00 5.66 -1.05
N TYR A 54 4.56 4.83 -1.93
CA TYR A 54 3.81 3.78 -2.61
C TYR A 54 4.54 2.43 -2.57
N VAL A 55 3.79 1.36 -2.35
CA VAL A 55 4.24 -0.02 -2.53
C VAL A 55 3.29 -0.75 -3.48
N SER A 56 3.81 -1.27 -4.59
CA SER A 56 3.03 -2.07 -5.53
C SER A 56 2.94 -3.54 -5.09
N LEU A 57 1.71 -4.02 -4.84
CA LEU A 57 1.48 -5.43 -4.56
C LEU A 57 1.76 -6.31 -5.78
N SER A 58 1.49 -5.80 -6.98
CA SER A 58 1.84 -6.47 -8.23
C SER A 58 3.36 -6.63 -8.38
N GLU A 59 4.16 -5.68 -7.91
CA GLU A 59 5.62 -5.80 -7.93
C GLU A 59 6.12 -6.89 -6.96
N ILE A 60 5.56 -6.98 -5.75
CA ILE A 60 5.85 -8.07 -4.80
C ILE A 60 5.55 -9.42 -5.45
N PHE A 61 4.40 -9.54 -6.11
CA PHE A 61 3.98 -10.76 -6.78
C PHE A 61 4.87 -11.09 -7.98
N GLN A 62 5.15 -10.13 -8.88
CA GLN A 62 6.00 -10.35 -10.06
C GLN A 62 7.44 -10.71 -9.68
N LYS A 63 8.00 -10.05 -8.67
CA LYS A 63 9.36 -10.31 -8.18
C LYS A 63 9.46 -11.55 -7.28
N GLN A 64 8.33 -12.16 -6.92
CA GLN A 64 8.25 -13.34 -6.06
C GLN A 64 8.99 -13.12 -4.73
N ARG A 65 8.87 -11.92 -4.15
CA ARG A 65 9.61 -11.54 -2.95
C ARG A 65 8.89 -10.45 -2.15
N ASP A 66 8.77 -10.68 -0.85
CA ASP A 66 8.32 -9.66 0.11
C ASP A 66 9.28 -8.45 0.18
N ILE A 67 8.77 -7.33 0.67
CA ILE A 67 9.58 -6.14 0.97
C ILE A 67 9.95 -6.19 2.46
N ILE A 68 11.24 -6.13 2.77
CA ILE A 68 11.74 -6.20 4.14
C ILE A 68 12.71 -5.04 4.36
N GLU A 69 12.40 -4.19 5.34
CA GLU A 69 13.18 -3.02 5.76
C GLU A 69 13.70 -2.14 4.60
N GLN A 70 12.87 -1.94 3.57
CA GLN A 70 13.25 -1.18 2.39
C GLN A 70 12.87 0.29 2.55
N ASP A 71 13.80 1.19 2.22
CA ASP A 71 13.51 2.62 2.10
C ASP A 71 12.79 2.90 0.77
N ILE A 72 11.63 3.55 0.85
CA ILE A 72 10.86 4.06 -0.30
C ILE A 72 10.82 5.59 -0.25
N ASN A 73 10.77 6.24 -1.41
CA ASN A 73 10.67 7.70 -1.49
C ASN A 73 9.31 8.18 -1.00
N VAL A 74 9.31 9.28 -0.25
CA VAL A 74 8.13 10.09 0.04
C VAL A 74 8.15 11.27 -0.92
N PHE A 75 7.11 11.39 -1.72
CA PHE A 75 6.90 12.50 -2.65
C PHE A 75 6.09 13.61 -1.99
N ASP A 76 6.37 14.85 -2.35
CA ASP A 76 5.63 16.02 -1.88
C ASP A 76 4.14 15.94 -2.28
N SER A 77 3.25 16.45 -1.43
CA SER A 77 1.81 16.43 -1.69
C SER A 77 1.36 17.48 -2.70
N GLU A 78 2.12 18.56 -2.89
CA GLU A 78 1.87 19.62 -3.87
C GLU A 78 2.68 19.41 -5.17
N ASP A 79 3.83 18.73 -5.10
CA ASP A 79 4.67 18.36 -6.25
C ASP A 79 5.03 16.85 -6.24
N GLU A 80 4.24 16.05 -6.95
CA GLU A 80 4.43 14.59 -7.06
C GLU A 80 5.79 14.17 -7.67
N SER A 81 6.57 15.11 -8.23
CA SER A 81 7.91 14.85 -8.76
C SER A 81 9.03 15.09 -7.73
N ALA A 82 8.76 15.85 -6.66
CA ALA A 82 9.73 16.20 -5.64
C ALA A 82 9.79 15.14 -4.54
N VAL A 83 10.99 14.62 -4.25
CA VAL A 83 11.22 13.69 -3.14
C VAL A 83 11.60 14.49 -1.88
N ILE A 84 10.75 14.43 -0.86
CA ILE A 84 10.91 15.18 0.40
C ILE A 84 11.46 14.32 1.54
N GLY A 85 11.52 13.00 1.36
CA GLY A 85 12.01 12.10 2.38
C GLY A 85 12.02 10.63 1.98
N LYS A 86 12.26 9.78 2.98
CA LYS A 86 12.21 8.32 2.84
C LYS A 86 11.44 7.70 3.99
N LEU A 87 10.65 6.68 3.67
CA LEU A 87 9.96 5.84 4.64
C LEU A 87 10.53 4.43 4.58
N ARG A 88 10.93 3.86 5.72
CA ARG A 88 11.38 2.47 5.80
C ARG A 88 10.20 1.56 6.10
N VAL A 89 9.92 0.60 5.22
CA VAL A 89 8.76 -0.29 5.33
C VAL A 89 9.12 -1.76 5.20
N SER A 90 8.30 -2.62 5.81
CA SER A 90 8.24 -4.05 5.53
C SER A 90 6.82 -4.43 5.16
N VAL A 91 6.66 -5.08 4.01
CA VAL A 91 5.38 -5.59 3.51
C VAL A 91 5.54 -7.07 3.18
N VAL A 92 4.97 -7.91 4.04
CA VAL A 92 4.93 -9.36 3.89
C VAL A 92 3.55 -9.75 3.40
N ALA A 93 3.45 -10.09 2.11
CA ALA A 93 2.18 -10.32 1.44
C ALA A 93 2.23 -11.43 0.38
N LEU A 94 3.41 -11.86 -0.07
CA LEU A 94 3.57 -12.75 -1.21
C LEU A 94 2.72 -14.03 -1.09
N HIS A 95 2.75 -14.70 0.06
CA HIS A 95 1.96 -15.91 0.28
C HIS A 95 0.45 -15.66 0.15
N ALA A 96 -0.05 -14.56 0.73
CA ALA A 96 -1.45 -14.20 0.63
C ALA A 96 -1.84 -13.85 -0.82
N LEU A 97 -0.98 -13.15 -1.55
CA LEU A 97 -1.20 -12.79 -2.95
C LEU A 97 -1.28 -14.03 -3.86
N HIS A 98 -0.41 -15.03 -3.65
CA HIS A 98 -0.51 -16.33 -4.34
C HIS A 98 -1.85 -17.01 -4.11
N SER A 99 -2.25 -17.13 -2.84
CA SER A 99 -3.53 -17.74 -2.49
C SER A 99 -4.72 -17.02 -3.14
N ILE A 100 -4.67 -15.68 -3.23
CA ILE A 100 -5.73 -14.87 -3.86
C ILE A 100 -5.71 -15.04 -5.39
N TYR A 101 -4.53 -15.13 -6.00
CA TYR A 101 -4.40 -15.33 -7.44
C TYR A 101 -4.89 -16.70 -7.87
N GLU A 102 -4.57 -17.77 -7.12
CA GLU A 102 -5.04 -19.13 -7.42
C GLU A 102 -6.57 -19.24 -7.41
N GLU A 103 -7.26 -18.50 -6.54
CA GLU A 103 -8.74 -18.43 -6.53
C GLU A 103 -9.31 -17.87 -7.83
N SER A 104 -8.56 -17.03 -8.54
CA SER A 104 -8.98 -16.45 -9.82
C SER A 104 -8.82 -17.40 -11.00
N LEU A 105 -8.07 -18.49 -10.83
CA LEU A 105 -7.85 -19.53 -11.84
C LEU A 105 -8.84 -20.69 -11.74
N LEU A 106 -9.63 -20.74 -10.67
CA LEU A 106 -10.64 -21.77 -10.46
C LEU A 106 -11.97 -21.32 -11.10
N PRO A 107 -12.59 -22.15 -11.98
CA PRO A 107 -13.86 -21.84 -12.63
C PRO A 107 -15.06 -21.83 -11.68
#